data_AF-A0A2J8XAF7-F1
#
_entry.id   AF-A0A2J8XAF7-F1
#
_cell.length_a   1.000
_cell.length_b   1.000
_cell.length_c   1.000
_cell.angle_alpha   90.00
_cell.angle_beta   90.00
_cell.angle_gamma   90.00
#
_symmetry.space_group_name_H-M   'P 1'
#
loop_
_entity.id
_entity.type
_entity.pdbx_description
1 polymer ?
#
loop_
_entity_poly.entity_id
_entity_poly.type
_entity_poly.pdbx_seq_one_letter_code
_entity_poly.pdbx_strand_id
1 'polypeptide(L)'
;MQEINQNLAEEAGLNITHICLPPDSSEAEIIDEILKINEDTRVHGLALQISENLFSNKVLNALKPEKDVDGVTDINLGKLVRGDAHECFVSPVAKAVIELLEKSGVNLDGKKIL
;
A
#
# COMPACT_ATOMS: atom_id res chain seq x y z
N MET A 1 -14.58 2.62 -5.20
CA MET A 1 -13.14 2.33 -5.32
C MET A 1 -12.86 0.90 -4.87
N GLN A 2 -13.31 0.51 -3.67
CA GLN A 2 -13.17 -0.84 -3.13
C GLN A 2 -13.74 -1.94 -4.05
N GLU A 3 -14.98 -1.77 -4.52
CA GLU A 3 -15.64 -2.73 -5.42
C GLU A 3 -14.95 -2.85 -6.79
N ILE A 4 -14.41 -1.75 -7.33
CA ILE A 4 -13.67 -1.76 -8.59
C ILE A 4 -12.36 -2.55 -8.44
N ASN A 5 -11.61 -2.29 -7.37
CA ASN A 5 -10.35 -2.99 -7.12
C ASN A 5 -10.58 -4.49 -6.84
N GLN A 6 -11.69 -4.85 -6.20
CA GLN A 6 -12.10 -6.24 -5.99
C GLN A 6 -12.38 -6.93 -7.33
N ASN A 7 -13.22 -6.34 -8.18
CA ASN A 7 -13.54 -6.92 -9.49
C ASN A 7 -12.28 -7.09 -10.36
N LEU A 8 -11.40 -6.08 -10.41
CA LEU A 8 -10.16 -6.16 -11.16
C LEU A 8 -9.21 -7.24 -10.62
N ALA A 9 -9.15 -7.40 -9.29
CA ALA A 9 -8.34 -8.42 -8.67
C ALA A 9 -8.87 -9.83 -8.95
N GLU A 10 -10.20 -10.02 -8.93
CA GLU A 10 -10.84 -11.27 -9.32
C GLU A 10 -10.59 -11.61 -10.81
N GLU A 11 -10.71 -10.62 -11.71
CA GLU A 11 -10.37 -10.76 -13.13
C GLU A 11 -8.90 -11.14 -13.35
N ALA A 12 -8.01 -10.62 -12.50
CA ALA A 12 -6.59 -10.97 -12.49
C ALA A 12 -6.29 -12.35 -11.84
N GLY A 13 -7.31 -13.05 -11.34
CA GLY A 13 -7.16 -14.36 -10.69
C GLY A 13 -6.60 -14.30 -9.27
N LEU A 14 -6.69 -13.15 -8.60
CA LEU A 14 -6.26 -12.99 -7.22
C LEU A 14 -7.36 -13.46 -6.26
N ASN A 15 -6.95 -14.18 -5.21
CA ASN A 15 -7.84 -14.47 -4.10
C ASN A 15 -7.90 -13.26 -3.15
N ILE A 16 -9.07 -12.62 -3.06
CA ILE A 16 -9.26 -11.42 -2.25
C ILE A 16 -10.13 -11.74 -1.04
N THR A 17 -9.69 -11.29 0.13
CA THR A 17 -10.48 -11.33 1.36
C THR A 17 -10.64 -9.92 1.86
N HIS A 18 -11.88 -9.53 2.14
CA HIS A 18 -12.20 -8.21 2.67
C HIS A 18 -12.49 -8.30 4.17
N ILE A 19 -11.73 -7.55 4.96
CA ILE A 19 -11.90 -7.47 6.41
C ILE A 19 -12.38 -6.05 6.74
N CYS A 20 -13.66 -5.94 7.09
CA CYS A 20 -14.25 -4.70 7.56
C CYS A 20 -14.27 -4.67 9.08
N LEU A 21 -13.51 -3.76 9.68
CA LEU A 21 -13.63 -3.47 11.10
C LEU A 21 -14.76 -2.45 11.36
N PRO A 22 -15.39 -2.49 12.54
CA PRO A 22 -16.35 -1.46 12.96
C PRO A 22 -15.79 -0.03 12.83
N PRO A 23 -16.64 0.97 12.53
CA PRO A 23 -16.19 2.35 12.34
C PRO A 23 -15.65 3.01 13.63
N ASP A 24 -15.99 2.47 14.79
CA ASP A 24 -15.54 2.88 16.12
C ASP A 24 -14.35 2.06 16.64
N SER A 25 -13.77 1.18 15.81
CA SER A 25 -12.59 0.42 16.19
C SER A 25 -11.42 1.32 16.56
N SER A 26 -10.78 0.97 17.66
CA SER A 26 -9.59 1.60 18.20
C SER A 26 -8.34 1.27 17.37
N GLU A 27 -7.30 2.09 17.53
CA GLU A 27 -5.97 1.82 16.96
C GLU A 27 -5.45 0.41 17.31
N ALA A 28 -5.68 -0.03 18.55
CA ALA A 28 -5.23 -1.34 19.03
C ALA A 28 -5.93 -2.49 18.30
N GLU A 29 -7.24 -2.39 18.08
CA GLU A 29 -8.00 -3.43 17.36
C GLU A 29 -7.57 -3.53 15.89
N ILE A 30 -7.25 -2.40 15.26
CA ILE A 30 -6.71 -2.37 13.89
C ILE A 30 -5.34 -3.05 13.85
N ILE A 31 -4.44 -2.69 14.78
CA ILE A 31 -3.11 -3.29 14.87
C ILE A 31 -3.19 -4.80 15.09
N ASP A 32 -4.05 -5.27 16.01
CA ASP A 32 -4.24 -6.69 16.28
C ASP A 32 -4.68 -7.46 15.03
N GLU A 33 -5.54 -6.87 14.20
CA GLU A 33 -5.97 -7.49 12.95
C GLU A 33 -4.83 -7.55 11.92
N ILE A 34 -4.05 -6.47 11.78
CA ILE A 34 -2.86 -6.45 10.92
C ILE A 34 -1.86 -7.53 11.36
N LEU A 35 -1.63 -7.70 12.66
CA LEU A 35 -0.73 -8.72 13.18
C LEU A 35 -1.19 -10.15 12.86
N LYS A 36 -2.51 -10.43 12.90
CA LYS A 36 -3.04 -11.73 12.45
C LYS A 36 -2.76 -11.95 10.96
N ILE A 37 -2.99 -10.94 10.13
CA ILE A 37 -2.77 -11.00 8.68
C ILE A 37 -1.29 -11.20 8.34
N ASN A 38 -0.39 -10.57 9.11
CA ASN A 38 1.05 -10.74 8.95
C ASN A 38 1.53 -12.19 9.13
N GLU A 39 0.84 -12.98 9.96
CA GLU A 39 1.18 -14.38 10.24
C GLU A 39 0.47 -15.36 9.30
N ASP A 40 -0.59 -14.95 8.60
CA ASP A 40 -1.24 -15.83 7.61
C ASP A 40 -0.36 -15.98 6.36
N THR A 41 0.24 -17.16 6.19
CA THR A 41 1.11 -17.49 5.05
C THR A 41 0.37 -17.54 3.71
N ARG A 42 -0.97 -17.56 3.73
CA ARG A 42 -1.80 -17.54 2.50
C ARG A 42 -2.01 -16.12 1.97
N VAL A 43 -1.75 -15.11 2.80
CA VAL A 43 -1.89 -13.68 2.44
C VAL A 43 -0.53 -13.12 2.03
N HIS A 44 -0.44 -12.70 0.77
CA HIS A 44 0.81 -12.17 0.18
C HIS A 44 0.92 -10.65 0.27
N GLY A 45 -0.21 -9.96 0.46
CA GLY A 45 -0.26 -8.50 0.50
C GLY A 45 -1.51 -8.00 1.21
N LEU A 46 -1.41 -6.81 1.79
CA LEU A 46 -2.49 -6.11 2.47
C LEU A 46 -2.56 -4.69 1.95
N ALA A 47 -3.70 -4.31 1.37
CA ALA A 47 -4.03 -2.93 1.06
C ALA A 47 -4.79 -2.32 2.23
N LEU A 48 -4.29 -1.22 2.79
CA LEU A 48 -4.89 -0.57 3.97
C LEU A 48 -5.82 0.57 3.54
N GLN A 49 -7.10 0.46 3.88
CA GLN A 49 -8.08 1.53 3.66
C GLN A 49 -8.61 2.02 5.00
N ILE A 50 -7.87 2.91 5.64
CA ILE A 50 -8.20 3.52 6.94
C ILE A 50 -8.49 5.01 6.77
N SER A 51 -9.30 5.57 7.67
CA SER A 51 -9.56 7.00 7.71
C SER A 51 -8.32 7.77 8.15
N GLU A 52 -8.17 9.02 7.68
CA GLU A 52 -6.98 9.84 7.91
C GLU A 52 -6.64 10.01 9.40
N ASN A 53 -7.65 10.09 10.27
CA ASN A 53 -7.49 10.23 11.72
C ASN A 53 -6.90 8.98 12.41
N LEU A 54 -6.96 7.81 11.78
CA LEU A 54 -6.41 6.54 12.28
C LEU A 54 -5.11 6.15 11.55
N PHE A 55 -4.65 6.99 10.63
CA PHE A 55 -3.41 6.81 9.86
C PHE A 55 -2.19 7.21 10.71
N SER A 56 -1.93 6.45 11.77
CA SER A 56 -0.77 6.68 12.65
C SER A 56 0.41 5.82 12.22
N ASN A 57 1.63 6.30 12.49
CA ASN A 57 2.85 5.52 12.21
C ASN A 57 2.85 4.16 12.90
N LYS A 58 2.14 4.00 14.03
CA LYS A 58 2.02 2.71 14.71
C LYS A 58 1.20 1.71 13.90
N VAL A 59 0.08 2.15 13.33
CA VAL A 59 -0.77 1.30 12.47
C VAL A 59 -0.01 0.89 11.22
N LEU A 60 0.61 1.84 10.53
CA LEU A 60 1.32 1.56 9.28
C LEU A 60 2.48 0.59 9.51
N ASN A 61 3.31 0.85 10.51
CA ASN A 61 4.47 0.01 10.80
C ASN A 61 4.13 -1.28 11.56
N ALA A 62 2.85 -1.52 11.89
CA ALA A 62 2.42 -2.86 12.32
C ALA A 62 2.42 -3.84 11.14
N LEU A 63 2.24 -3.37 9.90
CA LEU A 63 2.26 -4.18 8.69
C LEU A 63 3.70 -4.61 8.35
N LYS A 64 3.90 -5.89 8.05
CA LYS A 64 5.18 -6.39 7.54
C LYS A 64 5.49 -5.73 6.18
N PRO A 65 6.68 -5.14 5.97
CA PRO A 65 7.04 -4.47 4.72
C PRO A 65 6.90 -5.35 3.48
N GLU A 66 7.05 -6.67 3.62
CA GLU A 66 6.92 -7.65 2.54
C GLU A 66 5.46 -7.85 2.09
N LYS A 67 4.49 -7.42 2.90
CA LYS A 67 3.05 -7.47 2.59
C LYS A 67 2.45 -6.09 2.33
N ASP A 68 3.24 -5.03 2.41
CA ASP A 68 2.80 -3.63 2.25
C ASP A 68 2.71 -3.25 0.77
N VAL A 69 1.60 -3.62 0.12
CA VAL A 69 1.40 -3.37 -1.32
C VAL A 69 1.19 -1.89 -1.65
N ASP A 70 0.87 -1.08 -0.64
CA ASP A 70 0.67 0.37 -0.78
C ASP A 70 1.99 1.16 -0.59
N GLY A 71 3.05 0.51 -0.10
CA GLY A 71 4.35 1.14 0.14
C GLY A 71 4.31 2.23 1.22
N VAL A 72 3.44 2.08 2.22
CA VAL A 72 3.18 3.10 3.26
C VAL A 72 3.97 2.89 4.54
N THR A 73 4.60 1.73 4.73
CA THR A 73 5.50 1.48 5.87
C THR A 73 6.75 2.35 5.78
N ASP A 74 7.32 2.74 6.92
CA ASP A 74 8.54 3.57 6.95
C ASP A 74 9.72 2.86 6.28
N ILE A 75 9.73 1.51 6.31
CA ILE A 75 10.76 0.71 5.65
C ILE A 75 10.67 0.84 4.12
N ASN A 76 9.47 0.67 3.54
CA ASN A 76 9.30 0.78 2.09
C ASN A 76 9.45 2.24 1.62
N LEU A 77 8.84 3.19 2.34
CA LEU A 77 9.00 4.61 2.03
C LEU A 77 10.45 5.07 2.16
N GLY A 78 11.16 4.61 3.20
CA GLY A 78 12.56 4.93 3.42
C GLY A 78 13.47 4.38 2.31
N LYS A 79 13.23 3.15 1.83
CA LYS A 79 13.92 2.59 0.66
C LYS A 79 13.66 3.42 -0.59
N LEU A 80 12.40 3.78 -0.85
CA LEU A 80 12.02 4.61 -1.99
C LEU A 80 12.75 5.96 -1.97
N VAL A 81 12.78 6.65 -0.83
CA VAL A 81 13.44 7.96 -0.67
C VAL A 81 14.96 7.87 -0.90
N ARG A 82 15.59 6.75 -0.56
CA ARG A 82 17.02 6.53 -0.83
C ARG A 82 17.34 6.23 -2.30
N GLY A 83 16.32 5.99 -3.13
CA GLY A 83 16.47 5.56 -4.52
C GLY A 83 16.48 4.05 -4.70
N ASP A 84 16.22 3.28 -3.65
CA ASP A 84 16.17 1.80 -3.67
C ASP A 84 14.80 1.28 -4.14
N ALA A 85 14.16 1.95 -5.10
CA ALA A 85 12.78 1.69 -5.52
C ALA A 85 12.54 0.28 -6.10
N HIS A 86 13.61 -0.43 -6.45
CA HIS A 86 13.57 -1.81 -6.93
C HIS A 86 13.54 -2.85 -5.80
N GLU A 87 13.78 -2.44 -4.55
CA GLU A 87 13.83 -3.31 -3.36
C GLU A 87 12.67 -3.07 -2.39
N CYS A 88 11.66 -2.30 -2.80
CA CYS A 88 10.50 -1.97 -1.97
C CYS A 88 9.21 -1.96 -2.78
N PHE A 89 8.09 -1.97 -2.06
CA PHE A 89 6.82 -1.57 -2.64
C PHE A 89 6.76 -0.05 -2.76
N VAL A 90 6.15 0.40 -3.84
CA VAL A 90 5.94 1.82 -4.15
C VAL A 90 4.46 2.03 -4.29
N SER A 91 3.94 3.14 -3.75
CA SER A 91 2.54 3.52 -3.88
C SER A 91 2.04 3.33 -5.31
N PRO A 92 0.95 2.55 -5.52
CA PRO A 92 0.39 2.33 -6.85
C PRO A 92 0.03 3.63 -7.57
N VAL A 93 -0.39 4.66 -6.81
CA VAL A 93 -0.71 5.98 -7.34
C VAL A 93 0.53 6.70 -7.85
N ALA A 94 1.60 6.74 -7.05
CA ALA A 94 2.86 7.34 -7.48
C ALA A 94 3.43 6.62 -8.71
N LYS A 95 3.38 5.29 -8.71
CA LYS A 95 3.79 4.46 -9.86
C LYS A 95 2.97 4.78 -11.11
N ALA A 96 1.64 4.93 -10.98
CA ALA A 96 0.78 5.29 -12.10
C ALA A 96 1.11 6.67 -12.67
N VAL A 97 1.42 7.66 -11.83
CA VAL A 97 1.84 8.99 -12.30
C VAL A 97 3.14 8.92 -13.11
N ILE A 98 4.14 8.19 -12.61
CA ILE A 98 5.40 7.99 -13.34
C ILE A 98 5.16 7.27 -14.67
N GLU A 99 4.40 6.18 -14.68
CA GLU A 99 4.04 5.43 -15.90
C GLU A 99 3.35 6.32 -16.95
N LEU A 100 2.44 7.21 -16.51
CA LEU A 100 1.77 8.16 -17.40
C LEU A 100 2.74 9.20 -17.97
N LEU A 101 3.67 9.71 -17.15
CA LEU A 101 4.70 10.65 -17.60
C LEU A 101 5.64 10.00 -18.61
N GLU A 102 6.08 8.77 -18.37
CA GLU A 102 6.92 8.00 -19.30
C GLU A 102 6.21 7.79 -20.64
N LYS A 103 4.93 7.39 -20.62
CA LYS A 103 4.11 7.22 -21.83
C LYS A 103 3.88 8.51 -22.60
N SER A 104 3.91 9.65 -21.92
CA SER A 104 3.79 10.96 -22.58
C SER A 104 5.05 11.36 -23.37
N GLY A 105 6.16 10.64 -23.22
CA GLY A 105 7.44 10.93 -23.88
C GLY A 105 8.19 12.12 -23.28
N VAL A 106 7.78 12.61 -22.12
CA VAL A 106 8.46 13.70 -21.41
C VAL A 106 9.71 13.16 -20.72
N ASN A 107 10.88 13.67 -21.09
CA ASN A 107 12.10 13.44 -20.32
C ASN A 107 12.08 14.27 -19.03
N LEU A 108 12.14 13.59 -17.89
CA LEU A 108 12.15 14.20 -16.55
C LEU A 108 13.53 14.69 -16.12
N ASP A 109 14.61 14.26 -16.78
CA ASP A 109 15.96 14.64 -16.40
C ASP A 109 16.17 16.16 -16.50
N GLY A 110 16.72 16.74 -15.41
CA GLY A 110 16.92 18.18 -15.25
C GLY A 110 15.64 19.02 -15.17
N LYS A 111 14.43 18.43 -15.14
CA LYS A 111 13.18 19.17 -14.99
C LYS A 111 12.93 19.57 -13.53
N LYS A 112 12.35 20.75 -13.35
CA LYS A 112 11.82 21.17 -12.04
C LYS A 112 10.43 20.58 -11.85
N ILE A 113 10.26 19.79 -10.79
CA ILE A 113 8.98 19.26 -10.32
C ILE A 113 8.52 20.14 -9.14
N LEU A 114 7.21 20.38 -9.04
CA LEU A 114 6.58 21.18 -7.98
C LEU A 114 5.97 20.27 -6.91
#